data_AF-A0A819H5E3-F1
#
_entry.id   AF-A0A819H5E3-F1
#
_cell.length_a   1.000
_cell.length_b   1.000
_cell.length_c   1.000
_cell.angle_alpha   90.00
_cell.angle_beta   90.00
_cell.angle_gamma   90.00
#
_symmetry.space_group_name_H-M   'P 1'
#
loop_
_entity.id
_entity.type
_entity.pdbx_description
1 polymer ?
#
loop_
_entity_poly.entity_id
_entity_poly.type
_entity_poly.pdbx_seq_one_letter_code
_entity_poly.pdbx_strand_id
1 'polypeptide(L)'
;VLYDVSPRDFKILDDDHIYKMNSEINHSISSASYRHIYWSTVAESGLITQQVSLVILFIILFIHLDNDYLHPRNILIINALIGVIGLFLYRRHINIKLLQENLKTLLIFLLFGSMVSPVVFTLTKTISTDTIYAMSTLMILTHLIFYDYGAETAMVQKALSFSVVLFSSVCLASRLSTSFHTFCLVTSAVLVFALWPELRKYIKESSFRIFSLLTIVHIIGCILLLSHLSILHTILYILAIIFLTFLCP
;
A
#
# COMPACT_ATOMS: atom_id res chain seq x y z
N VAL A 1 -23.68 54.64 63.31
CA VAL A 1 -23.86 53.19 63.12
C VAL A 1 -23.15 52.83 61.82
N LEU A 2 -21.86 52.53 61.92
CA LEU A 2 -21.04 52.06 60.81
C LEU A 2 -21.37 50.57 60.61
N TYR A 3 -21.84 50.20 59.42
CA TYR A 3 -21.96 48.80 59.02
C TYR A 3 -20.56 48.25 58.77
N ASP A 4 -20.08 47.44 59.71
CA ASP A 4 -18.88 46.63 59.56
C ASP A 4 -19.24 45.38 58.75
N VAL A 5 -19.07 45.46 57.43
CA VAL A 5 -19.20 44.28 56.55
C VAL A 5 -17.83 43.60 56.51
N SER A 6 -17.71 42.53 57.29
CA SER A 6 -16.55 41.62 57.32
C SER A 6 -16.17 41.17 55.90
N PRO A 7 -14.92 41.36 55.44
CA PRO A 7 -14.48 41.01 54.08
C PRO A 7 -14.15 39.51 53.93
N ARG A 8 -14.81 38.62 54.67
CA ARG A 8 -14.49 37.18 54.70
C ARG A 8 -15.44 36.28 53.91
N ASP A 9 -16.52 36.81 53.37
CA ASP A 9 -17.56 35.97 52.72
C ASP A 9 -17.51 36.00 51.18
N PHE A 10 -16.45 36.52 50.57
CA PHE A 10 -16.31 36.58 49.10
C PHE A 10 -15.14 35.76 48.53
N LYS A 11 -14.50 34.90 49.33
CA LYS A 11 -13.25 34.24 48.90
C LYS A 11 -13.19 32.75 49.21
N ILE A 12 -14.30 32.04 48.98
CA ILE A 12 -14.33 30.59 48.84
C ILE A 12 -15.38 30.26 47.77
N LEU A 13 -15.17 30.75 46.54
CA LEU A 13 -15.54 29.91 45.40
C LEU A 13 -14.55 28.75 45.49
N ASP A 14 -15.01 27.70 46.20
CA ASP A 14 -14.26 26.53 46.67
C ASP A 14 -13.00 26.29 45.82
N ASP A 15 -11.82 26.50 46.41
CA ASP A 15 -10.56 26.18 45.75
C ASP A 15 -10.62 24.73 45.24
N ASP A 16 -11.28 23.82 45.99
CA ASP A 16 -11.56 22.44 45.58
C ASP A 16 -12.43 22.33 44.32
N HIS A 17 -13.43 23.20 44.13
CA HIS A 17 -14.23 23.26 42.91
C HIS A 17 -13.39 23.75 41.73
N ILE A 18 -12.51 24.73 41.94
CA ILE A 18 -11.60 25.22 40.91
C ILE A 18 -10.55 24.15 40.55
N TYR A 19 -9.99 23.44 41.54
CA TYR A 19 -9.07 22.32 41.32
C TYR A 19 -9.73 21.17 40.57
N LYS A 20 -10.96 20.78 40.95
CA LYS A 20 -11.72 19.73 40.28
C LYS A 20 -12.08 20.11 38.85
N MET A 21 -12.53 21.36 38.62
CA MET A 21 -12.83 21.85 37.28
C MET A 21 -11.57 21.89 36.40
N ASN A 22 -10.43 22.35 36.92
CA ASN A 22 -9.17 22.35 36.18
C ASN A 22 -8.66 20.94 35.86
N SER A 23 -8.83 19.97 36.76
CA SER A 23 -8.43 18.58 36.50
C SER A 23 -9.32 17.92 35.44
N GLU A 24 -10.63 18.17 35.46
CA GLU A 24 -11.58 17.72 34.42
C GLU A 24 -11.28 18.34 33.06
N ILE A 25 -10.95 19.64 33.02
CA ILE A 25 -10.55 20.35 31.80
C ILE A 25 -9.23 19.78 31.27
N ASN A 26 -8.22 19.60 32.12
CA ASN A 26 -6.93 19.02 31.71
C ASN A 26 -7.07 17.59 31.20
N HIS A 27 -7.92 16.78 31.83
CA HIS A 27 -8.24 15.43 31.36
C HIS A 27 -9.00 15.45 30.01
N SER A 28 -9.90 16.41 29.83
CA SER A 28 -10.64 16.59 28.56
C SER A 28 -9.72 17.04 27.42
N ILE A 29 -8.79 17.96 27.71
CA ILE A 29 -7.78 18.43 26.75
C ILE A 29 -6.79 17.31 26.42
N SER A 30 -6.31 16.57 27.42
CA SER A 30 -5.37 15.47 27.20
C SER A 30 -6.03 14.34 26.40
N SER A 31 -7.23 13.90 26.76
CA SER A 31 -7.97 12.87 26.01
C SER A 31 -8.29 13.29 24.57
N ALA A 32 -8.63 14.57 24.34
CA ALA A 32 -8.81 15.11 22.99
C ALA A 32 -7.49 15.13 22.18
N SER A 33 -6.37 15.49 22.82
CA SER A 33 -5.04 15.49 22.22
C SER A 33 -4.57 14.08 21.85
N TYR A 34 -4.70 13.11 22.77
CA TYR A 34 -4.40 11.70 22.52
C TYR A 34 -5.23 11.13 21.37
N ARG A 35 -6.53 11.46 21.33
CA ARG A 35 -7.42 11.04 20.24
C ARG A 35 -6.97 11.61 18.89
N HIS A 36 -6.59 12.89 18.82
CA HIS A 36 -6.10 13.49 17.58
C HIS A 36 -4.80 12.83 17.11
N ILE A 37 -3.84 12.62 18.02
CA ILE A 37 -2.56 11.97 17.73
C ILE A 37 -2.80 10.55 17.20
N TYR A 38 -3.64 9.76 17.88
CA TYR A 38 -3.97 8.40 17.45
C TYR A 38 -4.54 8.35 16.02
N TRP A 39 -5.55 9.17 15.71
CA TRP A 39 -6.15 9.19 14.37
C TRP A 39 -5.19 9.68 13.29
N SER A 40 -4.26 10.60 13.63
CA SER A 40 -3.19 10.99 12.71
C SER A 40 -2.20 9.85 12.46
N THR A 41 -1.85 9.06 13.48
CA THR A 41 -0.98 7.88 13.31
C THR A 41 -1.66 6.80 12.48
N VAL A 42 -2.95 6.52 12.73
CA VAL A 42 -3.75 5.58 11.91
C VAL A 42 -3.86 6.04 10.46
N ALA A 43 -3.98 7.34 10.23
CA ALA A 43 -3.97 7.92 8.88
C ALA A 43 -2.63 7.67 8.16
N GLU A 44 -1.51 7.74 8.88
CA GLU A 44 -0.17 7.52 8.36
C GLU A 44 0.15 6.02 8.16
N SER A 45 -0.33 5.13 9.06
CA SER A 45 -0.19 3.67 8.94
C SER A 45 -0.87 3.11 7.69
N GLY A 46 -1.80 3.88 7.10
CA GLY A 46 -2.40 3.60 5.80
C GLY A 46 -1.38 3.35 4.67
N LEU A 47 -0.17 3.92 4.73
CA LEU A 47 0.90 3.62 3.78
C LEU A 47 1.38 2.17 3.86
N ILE A 48 1.52 1.65 5.08
CA ILE A 48 1.93 0.27 5.34
C ILE A 48 0.82 -0.67 4.89
N THR A 49 -0.42 -0.40 5.32
CA THR A 49 -1.61 -1.17 4.95
C THR A 49 -1.77 -1.26 3.44
N GLN A 50 -1.54 -0.16 2.71
CA GLN A 50 -1.63 -0.15 1.26
C GLN A 50 -0.51 -0.97 0.62
N GLN A 51 0.73 -0.90 1.12
CA GLN A 51 1.83 -1.69 0.57
C GLN A 51 1.62 -3.19 0.76
N VAL A 52 1.18 -3.61 1.95
CA VAL A 52 0.84 -5.01 2.21
C VAL A 52 -0.30 -5.46 1.30
N SER A 53 -1.30 -4.59 1.09
CA SER A 53 -2.40 -4.87 0.16
C SER A 53 -1.94 -5.03 -1.29
N LEU A 54 -0.96 -4.25 -1.77
CA LEU A 54 -0.39 -4.39 -3.11
C LEU A 54 0.36 -5.71 -3.28
N VAL A 55 1.13 -6.12 -2.27
CA VAL A 55 1.79 -7.43 -2.25
C VAL A 55 0.76 -8.55 -2.32
N ILE A 56 -0.29 -8.47 -1.51
CA ILE A 56 -1.36 -9.47 -1.50
C ILE A 56 -2.12 -9.49 -2.82
N LEU A 57 -2.41 -8.32 -3.41
CA LEU A 57 -3.00 -8.22 -4.74
C LEU A 57 -2.13 -8.91 -5.81
N PHE A 58 -0.82 -8.69 -5.77
CA PHE A 58 0.10 -9.35 -6.69
C PHE A 58 0.06 -10.87 -6.56
N ILE A 59 0.03 -11.40 -5.32
CA ILE A 59 -0.10 -12.83 -5.06
C ILE A 59 -1.46 -13.36 -5.55
N ILE A 60 -2.55 -12.63 -5.32
CA ILE A 60 -3.89 -12.97 -5.82
C ILE A 60 -3.89 -13.06 -7.35
N LEU A 61 -3.23 -12.12 -8.04
CA LEU A 61 -3.11 -12.11 -9.50
C LEU A 61 -2.32 -13.33 -9.99
N PHE A 62 -1.23 -13.70 -9.32
CA PHE A 62 -0.49 -14.93 -9.62
C PHE A 62 -1.40 -16.16 -9.49
N ILE A 63 -2.12 -16.31 -8.37
CA ILE A 63 -2.99 -17.48 -8.14
C ILE A 63 -4.15 -17.53 -9.14
N HIS A 64 -4.74 -16.39 -9.50
CA HIS A 64 -5.81 -16.36 -10.51
C HIS A 64 -5.31 -16.69 -11.92
N LEU A 65 -4.08 -16.32 -12.25
CA LEU A 65 -3.44 -16.71 -13.52
C LEU A 65 -3.04 -18.18 -13.51
N ASP A 66 -2.58 -18.71 -12.38
CA ASP A 66 -2.15 -20.11 -12.25
C ASP A 66 -3.35 -21.09 -12.32
N ASN A 67 -4.49 -20.70 -11.76
CA ASN A 67 -5.74 -21.48 -11.82
C ASN A 67 -6.62 -21.15 -13.04
N ASP A 68 -6.14 -20.35 -14.00
CA ASP A 68 -6.88 -19.92 -15.20
C ASP A 68 -8.24 -19.21 -14.93
N TYR A 69 -8.48 -18.71 -13.71
CA TYR A 69 -9.71 -17.96 -13.38
C TYR A 69 -9.79 -16.62 -14.09
N LEU A 70 -8.64 -15.97 -14.32
CA LEU A 70 -8.55 -14.72 -15.07
C LEU A 70 -7.72 -14.93 -16.33
N HIS A 71 -8.37 -14.76 -17.49
CA HIS A 71 -7.65 -14.83 -18.77
C HIS A 71 -6.60 -13.69 -18.83
N PRO A 72 -5.33 -13.98 -19.19
CA PRO A 72 -4.25 -12.99 -19.14
C PRO A 72 -4.49 -11.71 -19.97
N ARG A 73 -5.21 -11.84 -21.09
CA ARG A 73 -5.65 -10.72 -21.91
C ARG A 73 -6.47 -9.70 -21.12
N ASN A 74 -7.37 -10.16 -20.26
CA ASN A 74 -8.19 -9.27 -19.44
C ASN A 74 -7.33 -8.51 -18.42
N ILE A 75 -6.33 -9.18 -17.85
CA ILE A 75 -5.38 -8.54 -16.92
C ILE A 75 -4.57 -7.45 -17.63
N LEU A 76 -4.09 -7.70 -18.85
CA LEU A 76 -3.40 -6.66 -19.61
C LEU A 76 -4.29 -5.46 -19.95
N ILE A 77 -5.55 -5.70 -20.32
CA ILE A 77 -6.51 -4.61 -20.58
C ILE A 77 -6.73 -3.80 -19.31
N ILE A 78 -6.95 -4.46 -18.17
CA ILE A 78 -7.11 -3.80 -16.87
C ILE A 78 -5.85 -2.99 -16.52
N ASN A 79 -4.66 -3.57 -16.68
CA ASN A 79 -3.38 -2.88 -16.45
C ASN A 79 -3.24 -1.64 -17.35
N ALA A 80 -3.61 -1.74 -18.63
CA ALA A 80 -3.57 -0.62 -19.55
C ALA A 80 -4.55 0.48 -19.14
N LEU A 81 -5.78 0.12 -18.75
CA LEU A 81 -6.77 1.07 -18.26
C LEU A 81 -6.29 1.79 -16.99
N ILE A 82 -5.78 1.04 -16.00
CA ILE A 82 -5.20 1.60 -14.77
C ILE A 82 -4.02 2.51 -15.11
N GLY A 83 -3.15 2.11 -16.02
CA GLY A 83 -2.03 2.93 -16.50
C GLY A 83 -2.49 4.24 -17.12
N VAL A 84 -3.51 4.21 -17.99
CA VAL A 84 -4.09 5.41 -18.62
C VAL A 84 -4.73 6.32 -17.57
N ILE A 85 -5.48 5.76 -16.62
CA ILE A 85 -6.07 6.53 -15.50
C ILE A 85 -4.95 7.16 -14.66
N GLY A 86 -3.91 6.41 -14.34
CA GLY A 86 -2.74 6.91 -13.60
C GLY A 86 -2.04 8.06 -14.32
N LEU A 87 -1.85 7.95 -15.64
CA LEU A 87 -1.31 9.03 -16.47
C LEU A 87 -2.23 10.25 -16.47
N PHE A 88 -3.55 10.06 -16.50
CA PHE A 88 -4.50 11.17 -16.41
C PHE A 88 -4.43 11.89 -15.07
N LEU A 89 -4.33 11.15 -13.97
CA LEU A 89 -4.15 11.73 -12.63
C LEU A 89 -2.81 12.47 -12.50
N TYR A 90 -1.75 11.95 -13.13
CA TYR A 90 -0.42 12.55 -13.14
C TYR A 90 -0.29 13.72 -14.15
N ARG A 91 -1.24 13.87 -15.08
CA ARG A 91 -1.19 14.81 -16.21
C ARG A 91 -1.00 16.27 -15.80
N ARG A 92 -1.49 16.66 -14.63
CA ARG A 92 -1.43 18.05 -14.14
C ARG A 92 0.00 18.55 -13.89
N HIS A 93 0.99 17.64 -13.74
CA HIS A 93 2.39 17.99 -13.46
C HIS A 93 3.40 17.49 -14.49
N ILE A 94 2.99 16.66 -15.46
CA ILE A 94 3.94 16.06 -16.39
C ILE A 94 4.26 17.02 -17.55
N ASN A 95 5.55 17.24 -17.79
CA ASN A 95 6.01 17.86 -19.04
C ASN A 95 5.80 16.87 -20.19
N ILE A 96 5.33 17.32 -21.36
CA ILE A 96 5.13 16.49 -22.54
C ILE A 96 6.42 15.74 -22.93
N LYS A 97 7.59 16.37 -22.74
CA LYS A 97 8.89 15.72 -22.98
C LYS A 97 9.14 14.53 -22.04
N LEU A 98 8.88 14.72 -20.74
CA LEU A 98 9.00 13.66 -19.73
C LEU A 98 8.00 12.53 -19.99
N LEU A 99 6.79 12.86 -20.45
CA LEU A 99 5.79 11.87 -20.85
C LEU A 99 6.28 11.02 -22.03
N GLN A 100 6.91 11.63 -23.04
CA GLN A 100 7.48 10.89 -24.18
C GLN A 100 8.60 9.94 -23.74
N GLU A 101 9.49 10.39 -22.86
CA GLU A 101 10.58 9.55 -22.32
C GLU A 101 10.05 8.38 -21.49
N ASN A 102 9.03 8.62 -20.66
CA ASN A 102 8.38 7.58 -19.86
C ASN A 102 7.62 6.58 -20.74
N LEU A 103 6.91 7.03 -21.77
CA LEU A 103 6.24 6.17 -22.74
C LEU A 103 7.25 5.34 -23.55
N LYS A 104 8.37 5.94 -23.94
CA LYS A 104 9.45 5.22 -24.63
C LYS A 104 10.05 4.15 -23.72
N THR A 105 10.31 4.46 -22.46
CA THR A 105 10.81 3.51 -21.46
C THR A 105 9.80 2.37 -21.23
N LEU A 106 8.51 2.69 -21.13
CA LEU A 106 7.43 1.70 -21.00
C LEU A 106 7.38 0.79 -22.24
N LEU A 107 7.48 1.35 -23.44
CA LEU A 107 7.46 0.59 -24.67
C LEU A 107 8.69 -0.32 -24.80
N ILE A 108 9.87 0.16 -24.45
CA ILE A 108 11.10 -0.65 -24.36
C ILE A 108 10.90 -1.79 -23.36
N PHE A 109 10.35 -1.50 -22.18
CA PHE A 109 10.05 -2.50 -21.16
C PHE A 109 9.07 -3.57 -21.68
N LEU A 110 7.97 -3.19 -22.34
CA LEU A 110 6.99 -4.13 -22.88
C LEU A 110 7.60 -5.01 -23.97
N LEU A 111 8.36 -4.43 -24.89
CA LEU A 111 9.00 -5.16 -25.97
C LEU A 111 10.07 -6.12 -25.43
N PHE A 112 11.02 -5.62 -24.64
CA PHE A 112 12.09 -6.45 -24.10
C PHE A 112 11.57 -7.48 -23.10
N GLY A 113 10.62 -7.09 -22.24
CA GLY A 113 9.96 -7.98 -21.29
C GLY A 113 9.24 -9.14 -21.99
N SER A 114 8.58 -8.89 -23.13
CA SER A 114 7.94 -9.95 -23.92
C SER A 114 8.94 -10.94 -24.51
N MET A 115 10.13 -10.47 -24.94
CA MET A 115 11.19 -11.33 -25.47
C MET A 115 11.93 -12.12 -24.39
N VAL A 116 12.08 -11.54 -23.20
CA VAL A 116 12.74 -12.17 -22.05
C VAL A 116 11.82 -13.13 -21.30
N SER A 117 10.50 -12.94 -21.38
CA SER A 117 9.52 -13.82 -20.74
C SER A 117 9.68 -15.32 -21.06
N PRO A 118 9.88 -15.77 -22.32
CA PRO A 118 10.17 -17.17 -22.61
C PRO A 118 11.51 -17.66 -22.05
N VAL A 119 12.52 -16.78 -21.95
CA VAL A 119 13.85 -17.08 -21.39
C VAL A 119 13.76 -17.31 -19.88
N VAL A 120 12.99 -16.48 -19.16
CA VAL A 120 12.71 -16.66 -17.73
C VAL A 120 12.05 -18.01 -17.47
N PHE A 121 11.05 -18.35 -18.28
CA PHE A 121 10.33 -19.62 -18.16
C PHE A 121 11.24 -20.82 -18.41
N THR A 122 12.10 -20.78 -19.43
CA THR A 122 12.97 -21.91 -19.77
C THR A 122 14.12 -22.10 -18.79
N LEU A 123 14.77 -21.03 -18.31
CA LEU A 123 15.94 -21.14 -17.42
C LEU A 123 15.59 -21.69 -16.03
N THR A 124 14.40 -21.40 -15.53
CA THR A 124 14.01 -21.77 -14.16
C THR A 124 13.23 -23.08 -14.11
N LYS A 125 12.92 -23.71 -15.25
CA LYS A 125 12.17 -24.98 -15.32
C LYS A 125 12.83 -26.12 -14.52
N THR A 126 14.16 -26.09 -14.38
CA THR A 126 14.95 -27.09 -13.65
C THR A 126 14.94 -26.90 -12.13
N ILE A 127 14.49 -25.74 -11.64
CA ILE A 127 14.35 -25.47 -10.20
C ILE A 127 12.99 -26.00 -9.73
N SER A 128 12.97 -26.64 -8.55
CA SER A 128 11.73 -27.13 -7.93
C SER A 128 10.76 -25.99 -7.60
N THR A 129 9.46 -26.27 -7.72
CA THR A 129 8.38 -25.35 -7.39
C THR A 129 8.44 -24.89 -5.94
N ASP A 130 8.74 -25.81 -5.02
CA ASP A 130 8.75 -25.52 -3.58
C ASP A 130 9.87 -24.54 -3.21
N THR A 131 11.04 -24.70 -3.82
CA THR A 131 12.15 -23.76 -3.64
C THR A 131 11.83 -22.39 -4.24
N ILE A 132 11.15 -22.33 -5.39
CA ILE A 132 10.69 -21.06 -5.98
C ILE A 132 9.73 -20.34 -5.03
N TYR A 133 8.74 -21.03 -4.47
CA TYR A 133 7.80 -20.42 -3.54
C TYR A 133 8.47 -19.98 -2.24
N ALA A 134 9.40 -20.77 -1.69
CA ALA A 134 10.15 -20.40 -0.49
C ALA A 134 11.00 -19.14 -0.72
N MET A 135 11.81 -19.12 -1.78
CA MET A 135 12.68 -17.99 -2.09
C MET A 135 11.86 -16.73 -2.41
N SER A 136 10.79 -16.86 -3.18
CA SER A 136 9.94 -15.72 -3.52
C SER A 136 9.23 -15.12 -2.30
N THR A 137 8.84 -15.96 -1.35
CA THR A 137 8.27 -15.53 -0.06
C THR A 137 9.29 -14.75 0.75
N LEU A 138 10.51 -15.27 0.92
CA LEU A 138 11.60 -14.57 1.62
C LEU A 138 11.92 -13.23 0.98
N MET A 139 11.87 -13.17 -0.34
CA MET A 139 12.09 -11.95 -1.09
C MET A 139 10.96 -10.93 -0.95
N ILE A 140 9.70 -11.37 -0.96
CA ILE A 140 8.56 -10.50 -0.68
C ILE A 140 8.66 -9.93 0.75
N LEU A 141 9.06 -10.75 1.72
CA LEU A 141 9.33 -10.29 3.08
C LEU A 141 10.47 -9.27 3.12
N THR A 142 11.56 -9.54 2.42
CA THR A 142 12.69 -8.62 2.27
C THR A 142 12.25 -7.30 1.63
N HIS A 143 11.43 -7.35 0.59
CA HIS A 143 10.83 -6.17 -0.03
C HIS A 143 10.04 -5.36 0.99
N LEU A 144 9.14 -6.00 1.76
CA LEU A 144 8.34 -5.34 2.80
C LEU A 144 9.20 -4.71 3.90
N ILE A 145 10.32 -5.31 4.29
CA ILE A 145 11.23 -4.77 5.31
C ILE A 145 11.97 -3.53 4.77
N PHE A 146 12.52 -3.62 3.56
CA PHE A 146 13.31 -2.55 2.97
C PHE A 146 12.48 -1.49 2.26
N TYR A 147 11.16 -1.60 2.27
CA TYR A 147 10.31 -0.65 1.59
C TYR A 147 10.30 0.73 2.26
N ASP A 148 10.17 1.78 1.44
CA ASP A 148 10.04 3.16 1.93
C ASP A 148 8.59 3.48 2.30
N TYR A 149 8.29 3.46 3.59
CA TYR A 149 7.00 3.81 4.15
C TYR A 149 6.87 5.30 4.52
N GLY A 150 7.80 6.17 4.07
CA GLY A 150 7.82 7.59 4.42
C GLY A 150 8.79 7.93 5.57
N ALA A 151 9.55 6.95 6.06
CA ALA A 151 10.78 7.22 6.81
C ALA A 151 11.87 7.68 5.84
N GLU A 152 12.80 8.55 6.26
CA GLU A 152 13.94 8.97 5.44
C GLU A 152 14.87 7.78 5.13
N THR A 153 14.49 6.97 4.14
CA THR A 153 15.20 5.76 3.72
C THR A 153 16.18 6.09 2.60
N ALA A 154 17.36 5.49 2.65
CA ALA A 154 18.41 5.71 1.66
C ALA A 154 17.96 5.27 0.25
N MET A 155 18.40 5.98 -0.79
CA MET A 155 18.05 5.63 -2.18
C MET A 155 18.46 4.19 -2.56
N VAL A 156 19.57 3.70 -2.01
CA VAL A 156 20.04 2.32 -2.19
C VAL A 156 19.02 1.30 -1.68
N GLN A 157 18.37 1.60 -0.54
CA GLN A 157 17.36 0.73 0.05
C GLN A 157 16.10 0.64 -0.82
N LYS A 158 15.69 1.76 -1.44
CA LYS A 158 14.57 1.79 -2.40
C LYS A 158 14.87 0.95 -3.64
N ALA A 159 16.07 1.10 -4.21
CA ALA A 159 16.52 0.33 -5.37
C ALA A 159 16.64 -1.17 -5.05
N LEU A 160 17.15 -1.52 -3.87
CA LEU A 160 17.23 -2.90 -3.39
C LEU A 160 15.83 -3.50 -3.25
N SER A 161 14.94 -2.83 -2.53
CA SER A 161 13.56 -3.30 -2.31
C SER A 161 12.83 -3.55 -3.63
N PHE A 162 12.99 -2.64 -4.61
CA PHE A 162 12.41 -2.81 -5.95
C PHE A 162 13.02 -3.99 -6.73
N SER A 163 14.34 -4.13 -6.71
CA SER A 163 15.03 -5.21 -7.42
C SER A 163 14.64 -6.59 -6.87
N VAL A 164 14.51 -6.69 -5.54
CA VAL A 164 14.08 -7.91 -4.86
C VAL A 164 12.64 -8.26 -5.23
N VAL A 165 11.69 -7.33 -5.16
CA VAL A 165 10.30 -7.68 -5.52
C VAL A 165 10.16 -8.07 -6.99
N LEU A 166 10.90 -7.42 -7.90
CA LEU A 166 10.92 -7.83 -9.31
C LEU A 166 11.49 -9.23 -9.51
N PHE A 167 12.59 -9.58 -8.85
CA PHE A 167 13.14 -10.93 -8.97
C PHE A 167 12.15 -11.97 -8.40
N SER A 168 11.43 -11.65 -7.31
CA SER A 168 10.36 -12.50 -6.78
C SER A 168 9.21 -12.67 -7.77
N SER A 169 8.76 -11.58 -8.41
CA SER A 169 7.72 -11.63 -9.43
C SER A 169 8.12 -12.49 -10.63
N VAL A 170 9.38 -12.40 -11.06
CA VAL A 170 9.94 -13.23 -12.14
C VAL A 170 9.99 -14.70 -11.74
N CYS A 171 10.40 -15.00 -10.50
CA CYS A 171 10.39 -16.36 -9.94
C CYS A 171 8.98 -16.96 -9.93
N LEU A 172 7.98 -16.26 -9.41
CA LEU A 172 6.57 -16.70 -9.45
C LEU A 172 6.08 -16.87 -10.90
N ALA A 173 6.30 -15.88 -11.75
CA ALA A 173 5.82 -15.88 -13.12
C ALA A 173 6.38 -17.05 -13.96
N SER A 174 7.55 -17.57 -13.59
CA SER A 174 8.15 -18.75 -14.23
C SER A 174 7.39 -20.06 -14.04
N ARG A 175 6.45 -20.11 -13.09
CA ARG A 175 5.61 -21.29 -12.83
C ARG A 175 4.30 -21.27 -13.61
N LEU A 176 3.96 -20.13 -14.19
CA LEU A 176 2.76 -20.01 -15.02
C LEU A 176 2.88 -20.83 -16.31
N SER A 177 1.74 -21.30 -16.80
CA SER A 177 1.62 -22.27 -17.88
C SER A 177 2.21 -21.83 -19.22
N THR A 178 2.19 -20.54 -19.53
CA THR A 178 2.64 -20.00 -20.82
C THR A 178 3.41 -18.69 -20.66
N SER A 179 4.28 -18.40 -21.63
CA SER A 179 5.03 -17.14 -21.66
C SER A 179 4.12 -15.90 -21.69
N PHE A 180 2.90 -16.02 -22.22
CA PHE A 180 1.93 -14.92 -22.17
C PHE A 180 1.43 -14.65 -20.74
N HIS A 181 1.19 -15.69 -19.94
CA HIS A 181 0.83 -15.53 -18.52
C HIS A 181 1.98 -14.89 -17.74
N THR A 182 3.21 -15.36 -17.96
CA THR A 182 4.43 -14.81 -17.37
C THR A 182 4.59 -13.32 -17.70
N PHE A 183 4.44 -12.94 -18.97
CA PHE A 183 4.52 -11.54 -19.41
C PHE A 183 3.46 -10.66 -18.74
N CYS A 184 2.21 -11.15 -18.66
CA CYS A 184 1.12 -10.43 -18.01
C CYS A 184 1.42 -10.18 -16.53
N LEU A 185 1.87 -11.20 -15.80
CA LEU A 185 2.17 -11.08 -14.37
C LEU A 185 3.36 -10.15 -14.10
N VAL A 186 4.45 -10.26 -14.87
CA VAL A 186 5.62 -9.37 -14.73
C VAL A 186 5.26 -7.92 -15.08
N THR A 187 4.41 -7.71 -16.07
CA THR A 187 3.90 -6.37 -16.41
C THR A 187 3.02 -5.82 -15.27
N SER A 188 2.15 -6.65 -14.67
CA SER A 188 1.39 -6.28 -13.47
C SER A 188 2.31 -5.93 -12.30
N ALA A 189 3.41 -6.66 -12.10
CA ALA A 189 4.38 -6.38 -11.04
C ALA A 189 4.97 -4.97 -11.15
N VAL A 190 5.38 -4.55 -12.36
CA VAL A 190 5.89 -3.20 -12.58
C VAL A 190 4.80 -2.15 -12.34
N LEU A 191 3.56 -2.40 -12.78
CA LEU A 191 2.45 -1.49 -12.51
C LEU A 191 2.19 -1.34 -11.00
N VAL A 192 2.19 -2.45 -10.26
CA VAL A 192 1.86 -2.52 -8.83
C VAL A 192 3.00 -2.03 -7.94
N PHE A 193 4.26 -2.33 -8.26
CA PHE A 193 5.42 -2.05 -7.40
C PHE A 193 6.31 -0.89 -7.85
N ALA A 194 6.20 -0.41 -9.10
CA ALA A 194 6.88 0.83 -9.54
C ALA A 194 5.90 1.98 -9.75
N LEU A 195 4.89 1.80 -10.60
CA LEU A 195 4.03 2.92 -11.01
C LEU A 195 3.09 3.35 -9.89
N TRP A 196 2.44 2.41 -9.21
CA TRP A 196 1.48 2.73 -8.16
C TRP A 196 2.10 3.45 -6.95
N PRO A 197 3.27 3.04 -6.41
CA PRO A 197 3.96 3.77 -5.34
C PRO A 197 4.30 5.23 -5.65
N GLU A 198 4.68 5.54 -6.88
CA GLU A 198 4.98 6.92 -7.28
C GLU A 198 3.68 7.72 -7.46
N LEU A 199 2.66 7.10 -8.08
CA LEU A 199 1.33 7.72 -8.22
C LEU A 199 0.71 8.05 -6.86
N ARG A 200 0.78 7.15 -5.88
CA ARG A 200 0.19 7.38 -4.56
C ARG A 200 0.91 8.48 -3.78
N LYS A 201 2.24 8.63 -3.89
CA LYS A 201 2.99 9.71 -3.23
C LYS A 201 2.48 11.05 -3.74
N TYR A 202 2.36 11.16 -5.05
CA TYR A 202 1.78 12.33 -5.71
C TYR A 202 0.34 12.62 -5.25
N ILE A 203 -0.54 11.61 -5.22
CA ILE A 203 -1.93 11.80 -4.78
C ILE A 203 -2.00 12.19 -3.31
N LYS A 204 -1.16 11.61 -2.44
CA LYS A 204 -1.11 11.96 -1.01
C LYS A 204 -0.70 13.41 -0.81
N GLU A 205 0.32 13.89 -1.52
CA GLU A 205 0.78 15.29 -1.50
C GLU A 205 -0.29 16.26 -2.00
N SER A 206 -1.07 15.87 -3.02
CA SER A 206 -2.13 16.72 -3.57
C SER A 206 -3.39 16.72 -2.72
N SER A 207 -3.86 15.55 -2.26
CA SER A 207 -5.10 15.40 -1.50
C SER A 207 -5.13 14.12 -0.69
N PHE A 208 -4.98 14.25 0.63
CA PHE A 208 -5.10 13.14 1.58
C PHE A 208 -6.45 12.40 1.48
N ARG A 209 -7.55 13.11 1.17
CA ARG A 209 -8.88 12.49 1.03
C ARG A 209 -8.94 11.52 -0.16
N ILE A 210 -8.39 11.91 -1.31
CA ILE A 210 -8.36 11.05 -2.50
C ILE A 210 -7.46 9.84 -2.24
N PHE A 211 -6.32 10.05 -1.60
CA PHE A 211 -5.45 8.96 -1.16
C PHE A 211 -6.19 7.94 -0.29
N SER A 212 -6.89 8.41 0.75
CA SER A 212 -7.66 7.53 1.64
C SER A 212 -8.76 6.77 0.91
N LEU A 213 -9.51 7.42 0.01
CA LEU A 213 -10.53 6.78 -0.82
C LEU A 213 -9.93 5.69 -1.72
N LEU A 214 -8.80 5.96 -2.38
CA LEU A 214 -8.12 4.97 -3.21
C LEU A 214 -7.65 3.76 -2.41
N THR A 215 -7.16 3.96 -1.19
CA THR A 215 -6.77 2.87 -0.29
C THR A 215 -7.97 2.02 0.10
N ILE A 216 -9.12 2.63 0.41
CA ILE A 216 -10.36 1.90 0.71
C ILE A 216 -10.82 1.07 -0.50
N VAL A 217 -10.85 1.68 -1.68
CA VAL A 217 -11.20 0.99 -2.94
C VAL A 217 -10.28 -0.20 -3.19
N HIS A 218 -8.98 -0.04 -2.94
CA HIS A 218 -8.00 -1.10 -3.11
C HIS A 218 -8.23 -2.27 -2.13
N ILE A 219 -8.47 -1.98 -0.85
CA ILE A 219 -8.77 -3.00 0.17
C ILE A 219 -10.05 -3.77 -0.19
N ILE A 220 -11.11 -3.07 -0.61
CA ILE A 220 -12.36 -3.69 -1.05
C ILE A 220 -12.10 -4.59 -2.26
N GLY A 221 -11.32 -4.12 -3.25
CA GLY A 221 -10.91 -4.92 -4.41
C GLY A 221 -10.20 -6.22 -4.00
N CYS A 222 -9.26 -6.15 -3.07
CA CYS A 222 -8.58 -7.33 -2.53
C CYS A 222 -9.54 -8.30 -1.83
N ILE A 223 -10.47 -7.79 -1.01
CA ILE A 223 -11.48 -8.62 -0.33
C ILE A 223 -12.37 -9.34 -1.34
N LEU A 224 -12.85 -8.63 -2.36
CA LEU A 224 -13.69 -9.21 -3.40
C LEU A 224 -12.96 -10.32 -4.17
N LEU A 225 -11.72 -10.07 -4.59
CA LEU A 225 -10.92 -11.07 -5.28
C LEU A 225 -10.61 -12.27 -4.38
N LEU A 226 -10.24 -12.06 -3.11
CA LEU A 226 -9.99 -13.14 -2.14
C LEU A 226 -11.23 -13.98 -1.87
N SER A 227 -12.41 -13.35 -1.81
CA SER A 227 -13.68 -14.04 -1.56
C SER A 227 -14.02 -15.04 -2.66
N HIS A 228 -13.55 -14.79 -3.89
CA HIS A 228 -13.67 -15.72 -5.01
C HIS A 228 -12.76 -16.94 -4.86
N LEU A 229 -11.60 -16.83 -4.19
CA LEU A 229 -10.73 -17.97 -3.91
C LEU A 229 -11.21 -18.77 -2.70
N SER A 230 -11.29 -18.14 -1.53
CA SER A 230 -11.74 -18.77 -0.31
C SER A 230 -12.10 -17.76 0.78
N ILE A 231 -13.07 -18.14 1.61
CA ILE A 231 -13.49 -17.37 2.78
C ILE A 231 -12.35 -17.28 3.80
N LEU A 232 -11.56 -18.34 3.98
CA LEU A 232 -10.46 -18.39 4.95
C LEU A 232 -9.39 -17.35 4.63
N HIS A 233 -8.92 -17.26 3.39
CA HIS A 233 -7.93 -16.26 2.99
C HIS A 233 -8.47 -14.83 3.15
N THR A 234 -9.77 -14.65 2.91
CA THR A 234 -10.45 -13.36 3.11
C THR A 234 -10.45 -12.96 4.59
N ILE A 235 -10.80 -13.87 5.49
CA ILE A 235 -10.81 -13.63 6.95
C ILE A 235 -9.39 -13.29 7.43
N LEU A 236 -8.38 -14.06 7.01
CA LEU A 236 -6.98 -13.80 7.38
C LEU A 236 -6.52 -12.42 6.91
N TYR A 237 -6.88 -12.02 5.68
CA TYR A 237 -6.54 -10.70 5.16
C TYR A 237 -7.22 -9.58 5.96
N ILE A 238 -8.52 -9.71 6.26
CA ILE A 238 -9.25 -8.70 7.05
C ILE A 238 -8.62 -8.56 8.44
N LEU A 239 -8.32 -9.68 9.12
CA LEU A 239 -7.66 -9.67 10.42
C LEU A 239 -6.28 -8.99 10.36
N ALA A 240 -5.49 -9.30 9.34
CA ALA A 240 -4.18 -8.69 9.14
C ALA A 240 -4.27 -7.17 8.92
N ILE A 241 -5.22 -6.70 8.09
CA ILE A 241 -5.43 -5.28 7.82
C ILE A 241 -5.92 -4.54 9.07
N ILE A 242 -6.84 -5.13 9.83
CA ILE A 242 -7.30 -4.55 11.11
C ILE A 242 -6.14 -4.45 12.10
N PHE A 243 -5.33 -5.51 12.22
CA PHE A 243 -4.16 -5.53 13.07
C PHE A 243 -3.15 -4.43 12.69
N LEU A 244 -2.78 -4.36 11.41
CA LEU A 244 -1.81 -3.38 10.91
C LEU A 244 -2.32 -1.93 10.99
N THR A 245 -3.62 -1.70 10.78
CA THR A 245 -4.16 -0.33 10.72
C THR A 245 -4.50 0.23 12.11
N PHE A 246 -5.03 -0.60 13.02
CA PHE A 246 -5.58 -0.13 14.30
C PHE A 246 -4.81 -0.58 15.54
N LEU A 247 -4.17 -1.75 15.50
CA LEU A 247 -3.45 -2.31 16.66
C LEU A 247 -1.96 -1.96 16.63
N CYS A 248 -1.38 -1.80 15.44
CA CYS A 248 0.01 -1.37 15.24
C CYS A 248 0.09 -0.16 14.29
N PRO A 249 -0.55 0.99 14.63
CA PRO A 249 -0.42 2.21 13.85
C PRO A 249 0.98 2.85 14.00
#